data_AF-A0A8J6ER31-F1
#
_entry.id   AF-A0A8J6ER31-F1
#
_cell.length_a   1.000
_cell.length_b   1.000
_cell.length_c   1.000
_cell.angle_alpha   90.00
_cell.angle_beta   90.00
_cell.angle_gamma   90.00
#
_symmetry.space_group_name_H-M   'P 1'
#
loop_
_entity.id
_entity.type
_entity.pdbx_description
1 polymer ?
#
loop_
_entity_poly.entity_id
_entity_poly.type
_entity_poly.pdbx_seq_one_letter_code
_entity_poly.pdbx_strand_id
1 'polypeptide(L)'
;MCVNAVTLSCITAPLVSTAAVKSGETQEEDLSTEETFVENRPDGVSRRLIPPARMMSTESANSFTLIGEASDGGTMENLSRRLKTMSFCYRRCLEILEKMNEDDKEKLEAKLKELAEDEERLIQELEEVERSREQVAQNIEKVRQEAERLEQEEAQYQKEYSEFKRQQLELDDELKSVDNQMRYAQLQLDKLKKTNVFNATFHIWHSGQFGTINNFRLGRLPSVPVEWNEINAAWGQTVLLLHALANKMGLEFQRYRLVPFGNHSYLESLTDKSKVTLS
;
A
#
# COMPACT_ATOMS: atom_id res chain seq x y z
N MET A 1 16.31 -1.48 -18.48
CA MET A 1 15.76 -0.12 -18.53
C MET A 1 15.38 0.25 -17.11
N CYS A 2 16.13 1.17 -16.50
CA CYS A 2 15.93 1.58 -15.12
C CYS A 2 14.80 2.62 -15.06
N VAL A 3 13.70 2.32 -14.37
CA VAL A 3 12.63 3.28 -14.12
C VAL A 3 12.92 3.96 -12.78
N ASN A 4 13.10 5.29 -12.84
CA ASN A 4 13.61 6.13 -11.75
C ASN A 4 12.63 6.23 -10.57
N ALA A 5 13.20 6.26 -9.35
CA ALA A 5 12.53 6.36 -8.05
C ALA A 5 11.84 7.71 -7.75
N VAL A 6 11.58 8.54 -8.76
CA VAL A 6 11.04 9.91 -8.61
C VAL A 6 9.53 9.97 -8.91
N THR A 7 8.96 8.94 -9.55
CA THR A 7 7.53 8.87 -9.88
C THR A 7 6.65 8.30 -8.77
N LEU A 8 7.22 7.84 -7.65
CA LEU A 8 6.49 7.23 -6.52
C LEU A 8 6.18 8.20 -5.36
N SER A 9 6.59 9.47 -5.43
CA SER A 9 6.39 10.44 -4.35
C SER A 9 5.14 11.33 -4.46
N CYS A 10 4.31 11.16 -5.51
CA CYS A 10 3.14 12.02 -5.73
C CYS A 10 1.79 11.45 -5.23
N ILE A 11 1.75 10.26 -4.59
CA ILE A 11 0.49 9.61 -4.17
C ILE A 11 0.32 9.58 -2.64
N THR A 12 0.77 10.61 -1.94
CA THR A 12 0.49 10.70 -0.49
C THR A 12 0.21 12.15 -0.09
N ALA A 13 -1.03 12.58 -0.29
CA ALA A 13 -1.58 13.77 0.36
C ALA A 13 -2.34 13.35 1.65
N PRO A 14 -2.14 14.04 2.79
CA PRO A 14 -2.79 13.69 4.04
C PRO A 14 -4.21 14.25 4.13
N LEU A 15 -5.13 13.44 4.67
CA LEU A 15 -6.51 13.80 4.97
C LEU A 15 -6.58 14.85 6.09
N VAL A 16 -7.26 15.96 5.82
CA VAL A 16 -7.57 17.02 6.80
C VAL A 16 -8.71 16.56 7.71
N SER A 17 -8.47 16.66 9.02
CA SER A 17 -9.44 16.42 10.10
C SER A 17 -10.36 17.63 10.27
N THR A 18 -11.68 17.43 10.22
CA THR A 18 -12.66 18.46 10.61
C THR A 18 -13.10 18.26 12.05
N ALA A 19 -12.92 19.34 12.82
CA ALA A 19 -13.17 19.44 14.25
C ALA A 19 -14.66 19.69 14.59
N ALA A 20 -14.95 19.41 15.86
CA ALA A 20 -16.25 19.39 16.51
C ALA A 20 -17.04 20.72 16.50
N VAL A 21 -18.37 20.56 16.52
CA VAL A 21 -19.39 21.60 16.78
C VAL A 21 -19.61 21.77 18.29
N LYS A 22 -19.78 23.02 18.76
CA LYS A 22 -20.60 23.37 19.94
C LYS A 22 -21.13 24.82 19.92
N SER A 23 -22.43 24.92 19.65
CA SER A 23 -23.54 25.74 20.20
C SER A 23 -23.35 27.09 20.96
N GLY A 24 -24.23 28.06 20.60
CA GLY A 24 -24.88 29.10 21.44
C GLY A 24 -24.37 30.53 21.18
N GLU A 25 -25.14 31.61 20.97
CA GLU A 25 -26.55 31.96 21.22
C GLU A 25 -27.08 33.05 20.24
N THR A 26 -28.40 33.23 20.29
CA THR A 26 -29.42 33.92 19.48
C THR A 26 -29.35 35.46 19.36
N GLN A 27 -29.75 36.02 18.20
CA GLN A 27 -30.79 37.07 18.10
C GLN A 27 -31.33 37.23 16.67
N GLU A 28 -32.65 37.47 16.61
CA GLU A 28 -33.60 37.41 15.48
C GLU A 28 -33.47 38.57 14.48
N GLU A 29 -33.86 38.35 13.20
CA GLU A 29 -35.00 39.03 12.56
C GLU A 29 -35.28 38.48 11.13
N ASP A 30 -36.55 38.60 10.74
CA ASP A 30 -37.32 37.88 9.73
C ASP A 30 -36.86 37.92 8.26
N LEU A 31 -37.19 36.85 7.50
CA LEU A 31 -38.12 36.92 6.34
C LEU A 31 -38.32 35.55 5.67
N SER A 32 -39.60 35.24 5.45
CA SER A 32 -40.21 34.00 4.96
C SER A 32 -39.72 33.47 3.60
N THR A 33 -39.49 32.15 3.50
CA THR A 33 -39.77 31.35 2.28
C THR A 33 -40.02 29.89 2.68
N GLU A 34 -41.10 29.30 2.18
CA GLU A 34 -41.55 27.93 2.47
C GLU A 34 -40.49 26.87 2.08
N GLU A 35 -40.17 26.00 3.03
CA GLU A 35 -39.28 24.85 2.86
C GLU A 35 -40.01 23.67 2.21
N THR A 36 -39.40 23.08 1.17
CA THR A 36 -39.76 21.75 0.67
C THR A 36 -38.93 20.67 1.38
N PHE A 37 -39.62 19.59 1.74
CA PHE A 37 -39.20 18.44 2.54
C PHE A 37 -37.96 17.70 1.99
N VAL A 38 -36.96 17.47 2.85
CA VAL A 38 -35.72 16.72 2.53
C VAL A 38 -35.76 15.34 3.20
N GLU A 39 -35.75 14.27 2.41
CA GLU A 39 -35.54 12.89 2.89
C GLU A 39 -34.05 12.52 2.75
N ASN A 40 -33.37 12.33 3.89
CA ASN A 40 -31.95 11.96 3.96
C ASN A 40 -31.76 10.43 3.84
N ARG A 41 -31.00 9.99 2.84
CA ARG A 41 -30.34 8.67 2.80
C ARG A 41 -28.82 8.82 2.61
N PRO A 42 -28.00 7.84 3.05
CA PRO A 42 -26.61 8.07 3.41
C PRO A 42 -25.65 7.81 2.25
N ASP A 43 -25.83 8.52 1.13
CA ASP A 43 -24.81 8.62 0.10
C ASP A 43 -24.65 10.11 -0.20
N GLY A 44 -23.56 10.72 0.28
CA GLY A 44 -23.28 12.16 0.32
C GLY A 44 -23.13 12.85 -1.04
N VAL A 45 -23.96 12.52 -2.02
CA VAL A 45 -24.01 13.12 -3.35
C VAL A 45 -25.23 14.05 -3.41
N SER A 46 -24.99 15.36 -3.28
CA SER A 46 -26.02 16.37 -3.55
C SER A 46 -26.36 16.39 -5.04
N ARG A 47 -27.42 15.68 -5.43
CA ARG A 47 -27.99 15.80 -6.78
C ARG A 47 -29.04 16.90 -6.76
N ARG A 48 -28.75 18.03 -7.41
CA ARG A 48 -29.79 19.02 -7.73
C ARG A 48 -30.81 18.36 -8.64
N LEU A 49 -31.99 18.04 -8.11
CA LEU A 49 -33.12 17.65 -8.94
C LEU A 49 -33.54 18.90 -9.73
N ILE A 50 -33.18 18.97 -11.00
CA ILE A 50 -33.72 19.99 -11.90
C ILE A 50 -35.15 19.53 -12.21
N PRO A 51 -36.20 20.25 -11.77
CA PRO A 51 -37.57 19.90 -12.14
C PRO A 51 -37.66 19.88 -13.67
N PRO A 52 -38.40 18.95 -14.30
CA PRO A 52 -38.62 19.02 -15.73
C PRO A 52 -39.22 20.39 -16.02
N ALA A 53 -38.53 21.17 -16.87
CA ALA A 53 -39.03 22.46 -17.29
C ALA A 53 -40.43 22.22 -17.87
N ARG A 54 -41.45 22.69 -17.15
CA ARG A 54 -42.78 22.79 -17.72
C ARG A 54 -42.62 23.82 -18.83
N MET A 55 -42.46 23.34 -20.06
CA MET A 55 -42.50 24.20 -21.24
C MET A 55 -43.89 24.81 -21.27
N MET A 56 -44.06 25.97 -20.65
CA MET A 56 -45.05 26.91 -21.12
C MET A 56 -44.54 27.33 -22.48
N SER A 57 -45.16 26.80 -23.53
CA SER A 57 -44.96 27.27 -24.89
C SER A 57 -45.29 28.75 -24.93
N THR A 58 -44.29 29.60 -24.68
CA THR A 58 -44.36 31.02 -24.96
C THR A 58 -44.36 31.15 -26.47
N GLU A 59 -45.57 31.34 -27.00
CA GLU A 59 -45.86 31.99 -28.27
C GLU A 59 -44.97 31.52 -29.43
N SER A 60 -45.29 30.31 -29.92
CA SER A 60 -45.13 30.06 -31.34
C SER A 60 -45.95 31.12 -32.08
N ALA A 61 -45.25 32.04 -32.77
CA ALA A 61 -45.83 33.04 -33.66
C ALA A 61 -46.55 32.41 -34.88
N ASN A 62 -46.66 31.09 -34.95
CA ASN A 62 -47.58 30.37 -35.82
C ASN A 62 -48.79 29.87 -35.01
N SER A 63 -49.59 30.81 -34.51
CA SER A 63 -50.85 30.50 -33.83
C SER A 63 -51.95 30.22 -34.86
N PHE A 64 -52.21 28.94 -35.09
CA PHE A 64 -53.49 28.50 -35.64
C PHE A 64 -54.57 28.87 -34.62
N THR A 65 -55.33 29.93 -34.91
CA THR A 65 -56.36 30.43 -34.00
C THR A 65 -57.52 29.44 -33.99
N LEU A 66 -57.61 28.63 -32.94
CA LEU A 66 -58.72 27.72 -32.70
C LEU A 66 -60.01 28.55 -32.63
N ILE A 67 -60.92 28.37 -33.59
CA ILE A 67 -62.28 28.89 -33.51
C ILE A 67 -63.00 28.02 -32.48
N GLY A 68 -63.02 28.46 -31.23
CA GLY A 68 -63.71 27.77 -30.16
C GLY A 68 -63.90 28.69 -28.97
N GLU A 69 -65.18 28.99 -28.70
CA GLU A 69 -65.72 29.65 -27.51
C GLU A 69 -65.66 31.18 -27.47
N ALA A 70 -66.75 31.79 -27.95
CA ALA A 70 -67.15 33.14 -27.56
C ALA A 70 -68.56 33.06 -26.97
N SER A 71 -68.68 33.32 -25.67
CA SER A 71 -69.95 33.76 -25.07
C SER A 71 -70.10 35.27 -25.33
N ASP A 72 -71.30 35.63 -25.76
CA ASP A 72 -71.93 36.95 -25.68
C ASP A 72 -71.50 38.05 -26.68
N GLY A 73 -72.39 38.29 -27.65
CA GLY A 73 -73.00 39.60 -27.89
C GLY A 73 -72.18 40.71 -28.57
N GLY A 74 -70.86 40.56 -28.74
CA GLY A 74 -70.00 41.52 -29.45
C GLY A 74 -69.19 40.89 -30.60
N THR A 75 -69.42 39.61 -30.85
CA THR A 75 -68.60 38.75 -31.70
C THR A 75 -68.55 39.26 -33.14
N MET A 76 -69.68 39.74 -33.68
CA MET A 76 -69.73 40.14 -35.09
C MET A 76 -69.01 41.48 -35.35
N GLU A 77 -69.14 42.47 -34.46
CA GLU A 77 -68.45 43.75 -34.58
C GLU A 77 -66.94 43.63 -34.29
N ASN A 78 -66.55 42.81 -33.32
CA ASN A 78 -65.14 42.55 -33.00
C ASN A 78 -64.46 41.71 -34.10
N LEU A 79 -65.14 40.70 -34.65
CA LEU A 79 -64.67 39.95 -35.80
C LEU A 79 -64.57 40.86 -37.04
N SER A 80 -65.56 41.73 -37.27
CA SER A 80 -65.55 42.71 -38.36
C SER A 80 -64.40 43.72 -38.22
N ARG A 81 -64.14 44.21 -37.00
CA ARG A 81 -63.03 45.12 -36.72
C ARG A 81 -61.68 44.40 -36.91
N ARG A 82 -61.51 43.16 -36.44
CA ARG A 82 -60.30 42.35 -36.68
C ARG A 82 -60.10 42.02 -38.16
N LEU A 83 -61.15 41.68 -38.89
CA LEU A 83 -61.12 41.47 -40.34
C LEU A 83 -60.76 42.75 -41.08
N LYS A 84 -61.31 43.90 -40.69
CA LYS A 84 -60.93 45.21 -41.25
C LYS A 84 -59.47 45.55 -40.97
N THR A 85 -58.98 45.35 -39.74
CA THR A 85 -57.59 45.62 -39.39
C THR A 85 -56.64 44.67 -40.11
N MET A 86 -56.95 43.37 -40.17
CA MET A 86 -56.18 42.38 -40.92
C MET A 86 -56.17 42.72 -42.42
N SER A 87 -57.33 43.03 -43.00
CA SER A 87 -57.46 43.42 -44.40
C SER A 87 -56.70 44.72 -44.70
N PHE A 88 -56.75 45.69 -43.80
CA PHE A 88 -56.00 46.95 -43.91
C PHE A 88 -54.49 46.71 -43.82
N CYS A 89 -54.03 45.88 -42.88
CA CYS A 89 -52.63 45.49 -42.79
C CYS A 89 -52.17 44.73 -44.04
N TYR A 90 -52.96 43.78 -44.52
CA TYR A 90 -52.66 43.01 -45.74
C TYR A 90 -52.59 43.92 -46.97
N ARG A 91 -53.54 44.85 -47.11
CA ARG A 91 -53.56 45.86 -48.19
C ARG A 91 -52.37 46.80 -48.12
N ARG A 92 -51.98 47.24 -46.92
CA ARG A 92 -50.81 48.10 -46.73
C ARG A 92 -49.51 47.35 -47.04
N CYS A 93 -49.41 46.07 -46.70
CA CYS A 93 -48.30 45.22 -47.11
C CYS A 93 -48.25 45.05 -48.64
N LEU A 94 -49.41 44.84 -49.29
CA LEU A 94 -49.49 44.77 -50.75
C LEU A 94 -49.09 46.08 -51.42
N GLU A 95 -49.56 47.24 -50.94
CA GLU A 95 -49.14 48.56 -51.45
C GLU A 95 -47.64 48.81 -51.28
N ILE A 96 -47.04 48.34 -50.18
CA ILE A 96 -45.59 48.45 -49.95
C ILE A 96 -44.85 47.56 -50.95
N LEU A 97 -45.30 46.31 -51.17
CA LEU A 97 -44.74 45.38 -52.16
C LEU A 97 -44.89 45.88 -53.61
N GLU A 98 -45.98 46.57 -53.92
CA GLU A 98 -46.28 47.13 -55.25
C GLU A 98 -45.50 48.42 -55.53
N LYS A 99 -45.08 49.14 -54.47
CA LYS A 99 -44.19 50.32 -54.54
C LYS A 99 -42.71 49.98 -54.41
N MET A 100 -42.33 48.72 -54.19
CA MET A 100 -40.94 48.32 -54.28
C MET A 100 -40.48 48.56 -55.72
N ASN A 101 -39.42 49.36 -55.88
CA ASN A 101 -38.81 49.54 -57.20
C ASN A 101 -38.26 48.18 -57.68
N GLU A 102 -38.15 48.00 -59.00
CA GLU A 102 -37.51 46.81 -59.56
C GLU A 102 -36.09 46.61 -59.01
N ASP A 103 -35.36 47.71 -58.73
CA ASP A 103 -34.06 47.70 -58.04
C ASP A 103 -34.10 47.04 -56.64
N ASP A 104 -35.21 47.13 -55.91
CA ASP A 104 -35.33 46.55 -54.55
C ASP A 104 -35.74 45.08 -54.59
N LYS A 105 -36.49 44.65 -55.63
CA LYS A 105 -36.69 43.22 -55.92
C LYS A 105 -35.37 42.56 -56.33
N GLU A 106 -34.60 43.19 -57.22
CA GLU A 106 -33.31 42.66 -57.68
C GLU A 106 -32.31 42.51 -56.51
N LYS A 107 -32.25 43.49 -55.59
CA LYS A 107 -31.47 43.36 -54.35
C LYS A 107 -31.95 42.23 -53.44
N LEU A 108 -33.25 41.97 -53.37
CA LEU A 108 -33.81 40.91 -52.53
C LEU A 108 -33.54 39.53 -53.14
N GLU A 109 -33.65 39.40 -54.46
CA GLU A 109 -33.26 38.19 -55.20
C GLU A 109 -31.76 37.91 -55.10
N ALA A 110 -30.92 38.94 -55.19
CA ALA A 110 -29.48 38.81 -54.97
C ALA A 110 -29.15 38.31 -53.56
N LYS A 111 -29.81 38.86 -52.52
CA LYS A 111 -29.66 38.40 -51.13
C LYS A 111 -30.18 36.98 -50.92
N LEU A 112 -31.29 36.61 -51.55
CA LEU A 112 -31.82 35.24 -51.49
C LEU A 112 -30.82 34.24 -52.08
N LYS A 113 -30.17 34.62 -53.18
CA LYS A 113 -29.14 33.80 -53.81
C LYS A 113 -27.89 33.69 -52.95
N GLU A 114 -27.41 34.79 -52.38
CA GLU A 114 -26.28 34.81 -51.44
C GLU A 114 -26.56 33.94 -50.21
N LEU A 115 -27.74 34.08 -49.60
CA LEU A 115 -28.16 33.26 -48.45
C LEU A 115 -28.31 31.78 -48.80
N ALA A 116 -28.78 31.44 -50.01
CA ALA A 116 -28.86 30.05 -50.45
C ALA A 116 -27.47 29.43 -50.67
N GLU A 117 -26.52 30.20 -51.21
CA GLU A 117 -25.12 29.77 -51.35
C GLU A 117 -24.44 29.61 -49.97
N ASP A 118 -24.78 30.48 -49.01
CA ASP A 118 -24.31 30.38 -47.63
C ASP A 118 -24.91 29.19 -46.87
N GLU A 119 -26.21 28.92 -47.03
CA GLU A 119 -26.91 27.77 -46.45
C GLU A 119 -26.27 26.46 -46.93
N GLU A 120 -26.05 26.32 -48.24
CA GLU A 120 -25.41 25.14 -48.82
C GLU A 120 -23.99 24.94 -48.28
N ARG A 121 -23.20 26.02 -48.18
CA ARG A 121 -21.84 25.96 -47.60
C ARG A 121 -21.87 25.51 -46.14
N LEU A 122 -22.79 26.06 -45.34
CA LEU A 122 -22.93 25.71 -43.93
C LEU A 122 -23.38 24.25 -43.74
N ILE A 123 -24.26 23.73 -44.60
CA ILE A 123 -24.68 22.33 -44.58
C ILE A 123 -23.47 21.41 -44.82
N GLN A 124 -22.65 21.72 -45.82
CA GLN A 124 -21.44 20.92 -46.13
C GLN A 124 -20.44 20.91 -44.96
N GLU A 125 -20.23 22.05 -44.30
CA GLU A 125 -19.38 22.14 -43.11
C GLU A 125 -19.95 21.32 -41.95
N LEU A 126 -21.27 21.36 -41.74
CA LEU A 126 -21.95 20.59 -40.71
C LEU A 126 -21.82 19.08 -40.93
N GLU A 127 -21.98 18.62 -42.18
CA GLU A 127 -21.80 17.21 -42.56
C GLU A 127 -20.36 16.72 -42.36
N GLU A 128 -19.35 17.57 -42.59
CA GLU A 128 -17.96 17.23 -42.32
C GLU A 128 -17.69 17.11 -40.81
N VAL A 129 -18.21 18.05 -40.01
CA VAL A 129 -18.10 18.02 -38.56
C VAL A 129 -18.82 16.80 -37.98
N GLU A 130 -20.00 16.44 -38.47
CA GLU A 130 -20.72 15.26 -38.03
C GLU A 130 -19.97 13.96 -38.34
N ARG A 131 -19.39 13.84 -39.54
CA ARG A 131 -18.53 12.70 -39.90
C ARG A 131 -17.31 12.60 -38.99
N SER A 132 -16.66 13.73 -38.72
CA SER A 132 -15.51 13.80 -37.80
C SER A 132 -15.91 13.39 -36.38
N ARG A 133 -17.07 13.86 -35.89
CA ARG A 133 -17.60 13.51 -34.57
C ARG A 133 -17.87 12.01 -34.43
N GLU A 134 -18.44 11.39 -35.46
CA GLU A 134 -18.69 9.95 -35.49
C GLU A 134 -17.38 9.14 -35.46
N GLN A 135 -16.37 9.54 -36.25
CA GLN A 135 -15.05 8.91 -36.20
C GLN A 135 -14.39 9.03 -34.82
N VAL A 136 -14.46 10.22 -34.21
CA VAL A 136 -13.92 10.45 -32.87
C VAL A 136 -14.66 9.59 -31.83
N ALA A 137 -15.98 9.49 -31.91
CA ALA A 137 -16.77 8.64 -31.01
C ALA A 137 -16.36 7.16 -31.11
N GLN A 138 -16.17 6.65 -32.33
CA GLN A 138 -15.69 5.29 -32.55
C GLN A 138 -14.28 5.06 -32.01
N ASN A 139 -13.38 6.06 -32.14
CA ASN A 139 -12.03 5.98 -31.61
C ASN A 139 -12.01 5.99 -30.08
N ILE A 140 -12.85 6.82 -29.45
CA ILE A 140 -13.01 6.85 -27.99
C ILE A 140 -13.46 5.48 -27.47
N GLU A 141 -14.42 4.85 -28.15
CA GLU A 141 -14.93 3.55 -27.73
C GLU A 141 -13.85 2.45 -27.82
N LYS A 142 -13.06 2.43 -28.90
CA LYS A 142 -11.93 1.50 -29.04
C LYS A 142 -10.90 1.69 -27.93
N VAL A 143 -10.51 2.94 -27.67
CA VAL A 143 -9.52 3.26 -26.62
C VAL A 143 -10.05 2.89 -25.23
N ARG A 144 -11.35 3.05 -24.98
CA ARG A 144 -11.98 2.62 -23.71
C ARG A 144 -11.90 1.11 -23.52
N GLN A 145 -12.21 0.34 -24.56
CA GLN A 145 -12.13 -1.12 -24.50
C GLN A 145 -10.69 -1.60 -24.29
N GLU A 146 -9.72 -0.96 -24.94
CA GLU A 146 -8.30 -1.24 -24.73
C GLU A 146 -7.85 -0.89 -23.30
N ALA A 147 -8.31 0.24 -22.76
CA ALA A 147 -8.01 0.66 -21.41
C ALA A 147 -8.58 -0.31 -20.36
N GLU A 148 -9.82 -0.75 -20.52
CA GLU A 148 -10.45 -1.73 -19.61
C GLU A 148 -9.70 -3.08 -19.65
N ARG A 149 -9.28 -3.53 -20.83
CA ARG A 149 -8.46 -4.74 -20.96
C ARG A 149 -7.13 -4.60 -20.23
N LEU A 150 -6.44 -3.46 -20.40
CA LEU A 150 -5.16 -3.19 -19.74
C LEU A 150 -5.32 -3.08 -18.21
N GLU A 151 -6.42 -2.51 -17.72
CA GLU A 151 -6.71 -2.43 -16.28
C GLU A 151 -6.91 -3.83 -15.67
N GLN A 152 -7.56 -4.75 -16.39
CA GLN A 152 -7.70 -6.14 -15.96
C GLN A 152 -6.35 -6.88 -15.94
N GLU A 153 -5.50 -6.67 -16.95
CA GLU A 153 -4.14 -7.22 -16.98
C GLU A 153 -3.28 -6.67 -15.83
N GLU A 154 -3.36 -5.36 -15.57
CA GLU A 154 -2.66 -4.73 -14.44
C GLU A 154 -3.12 -5.31 -13.10
N ALA A 155 -4.43 -5.49 -12.90
CA ALA A 155 -4.97 -6.09 -11.69
C ALA A 155 -4.48 -7.54 -11.48
N GLN A 156 -4.35 -8.32 -12.55
CA GLN A 156 -3.76 -9.67 -12.50
C GLN A 156 -2.29 -9.60 -12.08
N TYR A 157 -1.50 -8.72 -12.71
CA TYR A 157 -0.09 -8.55 -12.35
C TYR A 157 0.10 -8.05 -10.91
N GLN A 158 -0.76 -7.15 -10.43
CA GLN A 158 -0.71 -6.68 -9.05
C GLN A 158 -0.97 -7.82 -8.05
N LYS A 159 -1.88 -8.74 -8.39
CA LYS A 159 -2.15 -9.93 -7.57
C LYS A 159 -0.94 -10.87 -7.55
N GLU A 160 -0.39 -11.20 -8.72
CA GLU A 160 0.80 -12.05 -8.83
C GLU A 160 1.99 -11.43 -8.07
N TYR A 161 2.22 -10.14 -8.23
CA TYR A 161 3.27 -9.42 -7.50
C TYR A 161 3.08 -9.50 -5.99
N SER A 162 1.85 -9.35 -5.51
CA SER A 162 1.51 -9.46 -4.09
C SER A 162 1.77 -10.87 -3.56
N GLU A 163 1.46 -11.90 -4.34
CA GLU A 163 1.74 -13.30 -4.01
C GLU A 163 3.24 -13.57 -3.94
N PHE A 164 4.03 -13.11 -4.92
CA PHE A 164 5.49 -13.23 -4.89
C PHE A 164 6.11 -12.49 -3.70
N LYS A 165 5.61 -11.29 -3.38
CA LYS A 165 6.08 -10.52 -2.23
C LYS A 165 5.79 -11.23 -0.92
N ARG A 166 4.62 -11.89 -0.79
CA ARG A 166 4.30 -12.72 0.38
C ARG A 166 5.28 -13.89 0.51
N GLN A 167 5.53 -14.62 -0.59
CA GLN A 167 6.48 -15.73 -0.60
C GLN A 167 7.90 -15.28 -0.22
N GLN A 168 8.33 -14.12 -0.72
CA GLN A 168 9.63 -13.56 -0.37
C GLN A 168 9.73 -13.27 1.15
N LEU A 169 8.70 -12.67 1.74
CA LEU A 169 8.68 -12.38 3.17
C LEU A 169 8.70 -13.66 4.03
N GLU A 170 7.98 -14.70 3.59
CA GLU A 170 8.00 -16.01 4.26
C GLU A 170 9.40 -16.63 4.24
N LEU A 171 10.07 -16.62 3.08
CA LEU A 171 11.44 -17.12 2.95
C LEU A 171 12.44 -16.29 3.78
N ASP A 172 12.28 -14.97 3.84
CA ASP A 172 13.13 -14.11 4.66
C ASP A 172 13.00 -14.41 6.16
N ASP A 173 11.79 -14.71 6.62
CA ASP A 173 11.55 -15.09 8.01
C ASP A 173 12.07 -16.49 8.34
N GLU A 174 11.93 -17.45 7.41
CA GLU A 174 12.56 -18.77 7.52
C GLU A 174 14.10 -18.64 7.57
N LEU A 175 14.68 -17.81 6.72
CA LEU A 175 16.12 -17.57 6.69
C LEU A 175 16.63 -16.98 8.01
N LYS A 176 15.91 -16.00 8.59
CA LYS A 176 16.26 -15.44 9.91
C LYS A 176 16.16 -16.49 11.02
N SER A 177 15.15 -17.36 10.96
CA SER A 177 14.99 -18.45 11.93
C SER A 177 16.16 -19.42 11.88
N VAL A 178 16.56 -19.85 10.67
CA VAL A 178 17.71 -20.73 10.46
C VAL A 178 19.02 -20.06 10.88
N ASP A 179 19.23 -18.78 10.56
CA ASP A 179 20.42 -18.03 11.01
C ASP A 179 20.53 -18.00 12.53
N ASN A 180 19.40 -17.79 13.22
CA ASN A 180 19.37 -17.83 14.68
C ASN A 180 19.73 -19.22 15.24
N GLN A 181 19.23 -20.30 14.62
CA GLN A 181 19.60 -21.66 15.01
C GLN A 181 21.09 -21.93 14.78
N MET A 182 21.64 -21.51 13.63
CA MET A 182 23.06 -21.62 13.32
C MET A 182 23.90 -20.88 14.35
N ARG A 183 23.51 -19.64 14.69
CA ARG A 183 24.19 -18.84 15.71
C ARG A 183 24.16 -19.50 17.09
N TYR A 184 23.01 -20.07 17.48
CA TYR A 184 22.90 -20.83 18.72
C TYR A 184 23.83 -22.04 18.72
N ALA A 185 23.82 -22.85 17.67
CA ALA A 185 24.68 -24.02 17.54
C ALA A 185 26.17 -23.63 17.59
N GLN A 186 26.54 -22.54 16.90
CA GLN A 186 27.90 -22.02 16.93
C GLN A 186 28.32 -21.59 18.33
N LEU A 187 27.45 -20.90 19.08
CA LEU A 187 27.72 -20.53 20.48
C LEU A 187 27.92 -21.75 21.37
N GLN A 188 27.12 -22.80 21.20
CA GLN A 188 27.28 -24.04 21.96
C GLN A 188 28.59 -24.73 21.61
N LEU A 189 28.95 -24.77 20.33
CA LEU A 189 30.21 -25.33 19.87
C LEU A 189 31.40 -24.53 20.42
N ASP A 190 31.33 -23.21 20.46
CA ASP A 190 32.36 -22.36 21.05
C ASP A 190 32.48 -22.57 22.57
N LYS A 191 31.35 -22.77 23.27
CA LYS A 191 31.36 -23.17 24.69
C LYS A 191 32.06 -24.52 24.87
N LEU A 192 31.69 -25.52 24.07
CA LEU A 192 32.28 -26.86 24.14
C LEU A 192 33.78 -26.85 23.83
N LYS A 193 34.23 -26.05 22.85
CA LYS A 193 35.66 -25.86 22.55
C LYS A 193 36.40 -25.18 23.71
N LYS A 194 35.79 -24.20 24.37
CA LYS A 194 36.38 -23.51 25.53
C LYS A 194 36.41 -24.40 26.77
N THR A 195 35.42 -25.27 26.96
CA THR A 195 35.47 -26.34 27.96
C THR A 195 36.38 -27.47 27.50
N ASN A 196 37.69 -27.21 27.52
CA ASN A 196 38.65 -28.30 27.45
C ASN A 196 38.44 -29.20 28.68
N VAL A 197 38.00 -30.44 28.44
CA VAL A 197 37.69 -31.44 29.48
C VAL A 197 38.87 -31.62 30.45
N PHE A 198 40.11 -31.47 29.98
CA PHE A 198 41.30 -31.55 30.85
C PHE A 198 41.38 -30.38 31.83
N ASN A 199 41.08 -29.15 31.38
CA ASN A 199 41.08 -27.98 32.26
C ASN A 199 39.90 -27.99 33.23
N ALA A 200 38.77 -28.58 32.82
CA ALA A 200 37.59 -28.72 33.68
C ALA A 200 37.76 -29.84 34.73
N THR A 201 38.48 -30.92 34.39
CA THR A 201 38.64 -32.10 35.26
C THR A 201 39.87 -31.98 36.17
N PHE A 202 40.92 -31.28 35.74
CA PHE A 202 42.17 -31.09 36.50
C PHE A 202 42.54 -29.61 36.51
N HIS A 203 41.95 -28.87 37.45
CA HIS A 203 42.24 -27.45 37.63
C HIS A 203 43.54 -27.27 38.42
N ILE A 204 44.66 -27.06 37.72
CA ILE A 204 45.95 -26.72 38.32
C ILE A 204 46.04 -25.21 38.49
N TRP A 205 46.17 -24.76 39.73
CA TRP A 205 46.30 -23.36 40.11
C TRP A 205 47.34 -23.18 41.21
N HIS A 206 47.48 -21.97 41.74
CA HIS A 206 48.35 -21.71 42.89
C HIS A 206 47.57 -20.99 44.00
N SER A 207 47.85 -21.39 45.24
CA SER A 207 47.31 -20.72 46.44
C SER A 207 48.49 -20.29 47.31
N GLY A 208 48.85 -19.01 47.21
CA GLY A 208 50.03 -18.46 47.86
C GLY A 208 51.34 -19.11 47.36
N GLN A 209 52.00 -19.86 48.24
CA GLN A 209 53.27 -20.55 47.97
C GLN A 209 53.09 -22.03 47.55
N PHE A 210 51.85 -22.53 47.51
CA PHE A 210 51.55 -23.91 47.14
C PHE A 210 50.94 -24.00 45.73
N GLY A 211 51.34 -25.02 44.97
CA GLY A 211 50.58 -25.47 43.81
C GLY A 211 49.35 -26.26 44.27
N THR A 212 48.21 -26.05 43.61
CA THR A 212 46.96 -26.75 43.91
C THR A 212 46.43 -27.46 42.68
N ILE A 213 45.89 -28.67 42.85
CA ILE A 213 45.18 -29.42 41.81
C ILE A 213 43.78 -29.77 42.32
N ASN A 214 42.73 -29.35 41.60
CA ASN A 214 41.32 -29.54 42.03
C ASN A 214 41.10 -29.10 43.49
N ASN A 215 41.67 -27.95 43.85
CA ASN A 215 41.64 -27.36 45.19
C ASN A 215 42.46 -28.07 46.28
N PHE A 216 43.17 -29.17 45.99
CA PHE A 216 44.08 -29.82 46.94
C PHE A 216 45.50 -29.23 46.87
N ARG A 217 46.09 -28.88 48.01
CA ARG A 217 47.44 -28.30 48.10
C ARG A 217 48.52 -29.37 48.04
N LEU A 218 49.48 -29.19 47.14
CA LEU A 218 50.64 -30.06 47.00
C LEU A 218 51.83 -29.44 47.75
N GLY A 219 52.04 -29.88 48.99
CA GLY A 219 53.20 -29.51 49.79
C GLY A 219 52.86 -29.14 51.23
N ARG A 220 53.91 -28.92 52.00
CA ARG A 220 53.84 -28.55 53.41
C ARG A 220 54.85 -27.43 53.66
N LEU A 221 54.40 -26.36 54.33
CA LEU A 221 55.31 -25.37 54.89
C LEU A 221 55.26 -25.39 56.42
N PRO A 222 56.34 -25.01 57.11
CA PRO A 222 56.33 -24.87 58.57
C PRO A 222 55.28 -23.89 59.09
N SER A 223 54.91 -22.88 58.28
CA SER A 223 53.91 -21.86 58.61
C SER A 223 52.47 -22.30 58.42
N VAL A 224 52.20 -23.26 57.53
CA VAL A 224 50.86 -23.78 57.23
C VAL A 224 50.95 -25.30 57.09
N PRO A 225 50.61 -26.06 58.16
CA PRO A 225 50.56 -27.51 58.06
C PRO A 225 49.37 -27.93 57.19
N VAL A 226 49.66 -28.73 56.16
CA VAL A 226 48.67 -29.37 55.30
C VAL A 226 48.59 -30.84 55.70
N GLU A 227 47.37 -31.40 55.76
CA GLU A 227 47.19 -32.80 56.13
C GLU A 227 47.73 -33.75 55.06
N TRP A 228 48.32 -34.87 55.47
CA TRP A 228 48.81 -35.90 54.55
C TRP A 228 47.71 -36.44 53.63
N ASN A 229 46.47 -36.51 54.10
CA ASN A 229 45.33 -36.93 53.26
C ASN A 229 45.11 -35.97 52.07
N GLU A 230 45.28 -34.66 52.27
CA GLU A 230 45.13 -33.65 51.22
C GLU A 230 46.28 -33.75 50.20
N ILE A 231 47.52 -33.94 50.69
CA ILE A 231 48.71 -34.12 49.84
C ILE A 231 48.58 -35.41 49.02
N ASN A 232 48.15 -36.50 49.64
CA ASN A 232 47.97 -37.79 48.98
C ASN A 232 46.82 -37.75 47.96
N ALA A 233 45.74 -37.03 48.26
CA ALA A 233 44.69 -36.76 47.28
C ALA A 233 45.20 -35.94 46.09
N ALA A 234 46.03 -34.92 46.32
CA ALA A 234 46.68 -34.14 45.26
C ALA A 234 47.58 -35.01 44.37
N TRP A 235 48.39 -35.90 44.97
CA TRP A 235 49.19 -36.87 44.23
C TRP A 235 48.32 -37.83 43.42
N GLY A 236 47.21 -38.30 43.99
CA GLY A 236 46.22 -39.11 43.29
C GLY A 236 45.65 -38.46 42.05
N GLN A 237 45.25 -37.19 42.17
CA GLN A 237 44.77 -36.40 41.03
C GLN A 237 45.87 -36.18 39.98
N THR A 238 47.12 -35.99 40.42
CA THR A 238 48.27 -35.80 39.52
C THR A 238 48.59 -37.07 38.72
N VAL A 239 48.53 -38.25 39.36
CA VAL A 239 48.71 -39.54 38.68
C VAL A 239 47.59 -39.81 37.69
N LEU A 240 46.34 -39.53 38.08
CA LEU A 240 45.19 -39.69 37.21
C LEU A 240 45.29 -38.77 35.97
N LEU A 241 45.72 -37.52 36.15
CA LEU A 241 45.99 -36.61 35.05
C LEU A 241 47.06 -37.14 34.11
N LEU A 242 48.20 -37.61 34.65
CA LEU A 242 49.29 -38.14 33.84
C LEU A 242 48.88 -39.41 33.09
N HIS A 243 48.13 -40.31 33.73
CA HIS A 243 47.56 -41.49 33.09
C HIS A 243 46.58 -41.12 31.97
N ALA A 244 45.70 -40.14 32.19
CA ALA A 244 44.75 -39.67 31.17
C ALA A 244 45.46 -39.00 29.97
N LEU A 245 46.53 -38.24 30.21
CA LEU A 245 47.35 -37.63 29.16
C LEU A 245 48.12 -38.68 28.35
N ALA A 246 48.72 -39.67 29.02
CA ALA A 246 49.42 -40.77 28.37
C ALA A 246 48.48 -41.57 27.47
N ASN A 247 47.27 -41.90 27.96
CA ASN A 247 46.25 -42.58 27.15
C ASN A 247 45.78 -41.73 25.95
N LYS A 248 45.62 -40.41 26.12
CA LYS A 248 45.25 -39.51 25.02
C LYS A 248 46.33 -39.41 23.94
N MET A 249 47.61 -39.43 24.33
CA MET A 249 48.74 -39.39 23.40
C MET A 249 49.14 -40.77 22.88
N GLY A 250 48.54 -41.85 23.40
CA GLY A 250 48.92 -43.23 23.06
C GLY A 250 50.33 -43.60 23.52
N LEU A 251 50.84 -42.97 24.58
CA LEU A 251 52.19 -43.19 25.09
C LEU A 251 52.18 -44.25 26.20
N GLU A 252 52.95 -45.32 25.99
CA GLU A 252 53.19 -46.34 27.02
C GLU A 252 54.50 -46.05 27.77
N PHE A 253 54.42 -46.02 29.09
CA PHE A 253 55.60 -45.83 29.94
C PHE A 253 56.43 -47.12 30.00
N GLN A 254 57.72 -47.02 29.67
CA GLN A 254 58.60 -48.20 29.54
C GLN A 254 59.07 -48.83 30.86
N ARG A 255 59.18 -48.04 31.94
CA ARG A 255 59.73 -48.50 33.23
C ARG A 255 58.68 -48.68 34.31
N TYR A 256 57.61 -47.89 34.27
CA TYR A 256 56.62 -47.81 35.33
C TYR A 256 55.22 -47.79 34.76
N ARG A 257 54.30 -48.52 35.38
CA ARG A 257 52.86 -48.45 35.10
C ARG A 257 52.20 -47.56 36.15
N LEU A 258 51.44 -46.57 35.71
CA LEU A 258 50.67 -45.70 36.60
C LEU A 258 49.34 -46.37 36.95
N VAL A 259 49.04 -46.49 38.25
CA VAL A 259 47.74 -46.97 38.74
C VAL A 259 47.10 -45.88 39.61
N PRO A 260 46.18 -45.07 39.06
CA PRO A 260 45.47 -44.08 39.85
C PRO A 260 44.46 -44.79 40.77
N PHE A 261 44.64 -44.63 42.08
CA PHE A 261 43.78 -45.22 43.11
C PHE A 261 43.41 -44.17 44.16
N GLY A 262 42.84 -43.05 43.70
CA GLY A 262 42.45 -41.93 44.56
C GLY A 262 43.61 -41.46 45.44
N ASN A 263 43.38 -41.37 46.75
CA ASN A 263 44.34 -40.95 47.77
C ASN A 263 45.47 -41.97 48.05
N HIS A 264 45.47 -43.17 47.46
CA HIS A 264 46.54 -44.16 47.61
C HIS A 264 47.08 -44.61 46.26
N SER A 265 47.32 -43.65 45.37
CA SER A 265 47.87 -43.94 44.04
C SER A 265 49.30 -44.47 44.13
N TYR A 266 49.67 -45.37 43.23
CA TYR A 266 50.98 -46.01 43.23
C TYR A 266 51.49 -46.28 41.80
N LEU A 267 52.80 -46.48 41.67
CA LEU A 267 53.45 -46.91 40.44
C LEU A 267 53.93 -48.35 40.59
N GLU A 268 53.75 -49.15 39.55
CA GLU A 268 54.31 -50.51 39.48
C GLU A 268 55.53 -50.50 38.55
N SER A 269 56.69 -50.95 39.04
CA SER A 269 57.88 -51.13 38.21
C SER A 269 57.69 -52.34 37.29
N LEU A 270 57.91 -52.16 35.98
CA LEU A 270 57.78 -53.24 35.00
C LEU A 270 58.95 -54.23 35.06
N THR A 271 60.11 -53.82 35.59
CA THR A 271 61.31 -54.66 35.68
C THR A 271 61.36 -55.51 36.94
N ASP A 272 60.77 -55.03 38.04
CA ASP A 272 60.94 -55.63 39.38
C ASP A 272 59.59 -56.00 40.05
N LYS A 273 58.45 -55.66 39.41
CA LYS A 273 57.09 -55.80 39.94
C LYS A 273 56.88 -55.18 41.33
N SER A 274 57.82 -54.34 41.78
CA SER A 274 57.73 -53.61 43.05
C SER A 274 56.73 -52.46 42.94
N LYS A 275 55.93 -52.30 43.99
CA LYS A 275 54.91 -51.24 44.12
C LYS A 275 55.52 -50.05 44.86
N VAL A 276 55.51 -48.89 44.22
CA VAL A 276 55.94 -47.62 44.79
C VAL A 276 54.70 -46.79 45.07
N THR A 277 54.25 -46.76 46.32
CA THR A 277 53.16 -45.88 46.77
C THR A 277 53.61 -44.42 46.73
N LEU A 278 52.75 -43.53 46.22
CA LEU A 278 53.02 -42.08 46.16
C LEU A 278 52.61 -41.33 47.44
N SER A 279 52.68 -42.02 48.57
CA SER A 279 52.35 -41.52 49.90
C SER A 279 53.31 -42.11 50.93
#